data_AF-A6KQE4-F1
#
_entry.id   AF-A6KQE4-F1
#
_cell.length_a   1.000
_cell.length_b   1.000
_cell.length_c   1.000
_cell.angle_alpha   90.00
_cell.angle_beta   90.00
_cell.angle_gamma   90.00
#
_symmetry.space_group_name_H-M   'P 1'
#
loop_
_entity.id
_entity.type
_entity.pdbx_description
1 polymer ?
#
loop_
_entity_poly.entity_id
_entity_poly.type
_entity_poly.pdbx_seq_one_letter_code
_entity_poly.pdbx_strand_id
1 'polypeptide(L)'
;MTPLLLLAVLCLGTALATPKFDQTFNAQWHQWKSTHRRLYGTNEEEWRRAVWEKNMRMIQLHNGEYSNGKHGFTMEMNAFGDMTNEEFRQIVNGYRHQKPEQPLRTCHRSQLSYRELMDSDNKDLRTLHPKEFILKLTKPVSE
;
A
#
# COMPACT_ATOMS: atom_id res chain seq x y z
N MET A 1 45.23 41.51 -8.55
CA MET A 1 44.24 40.90 -9.46
C MET A 1 44.49 39.40 -9.54
N THR A 2 44.04 38.63 -8.53
CA THR A 2 44.10 37.16 -8.54
C THR A 2 42.69 36.53 -8.47
N PRO A 3 41.76 36.87 -9.38
CA PRO A 3 40.45 36.23 -9.44
C PRO A 3 40.52 34.76 -9.88
N LEU A 4 41.63 34.34 -10.53
CA LEU A 4 41.81 32.98 -11.05
C LEU A 4 42.07 31.93 -9.95
N LEU A 5 42.73 32.32 -8.84
CA LEU A 5 43.05 31.40 -7.75
C LEU A 5 41.82 31.05 -6.88
N LEU A 6 40.81 31.93 -6.85
CA LEU A 6 39.56 31.68 -6.13
C LEU A 6 38.63 30.70 -6.87
N LEU A 7 38.70 30.65 -8.20
CA LEU A 7 37.90 29.73 -9.02
C LEU A 7 38.42 28.28 -8.94
N ALA A 8 39.73 28.09 -8.78
CA ALA A 8 40.34 26.76 -8.68
C ALA A 8 39.99 26.05 -7.35
N VAL A 9 39.82 26.80 -6.25
CA VAL A 9 39.42 26.25 -4.95
C VAL A 9 37.93 25.88 -4.93
N LEU A 10 37.10 26.56 -5.73
CA LEU A 10 35.65 26.27 -5.81
C LEU A 10 35.32 24.97 -6.56
N CYS A 11 36.29 24.35 -7.24
CA CYS A 11 36.09 23.11 -8.01
C CYS A 11 36.40 21.83 -7.23
N LEU A 12 36.83 21.91 -5.96
CA LEU A 12 37.00 20.72 -5.12
C LEU A 12 35.67 20.30 -4.49
N GLY A 13 34.99 19.36 -5.14
CA GLY A 13 34.26 18.32 -4.42
C GLY A 13 32.74 18.39 -4.44
N THR A 14 32.11 18.41 -5.61
CA THR A 14 30.78 17.77 -5.74
C THR A 14 31.00 16.27 -5.91
N ALA A 15 31.34 15.59 -4.82
CA ALA A 15 31.25 14.13 -4.79
C ALA A 15 29.77 13.78 -4.92
N LEU A 16 29.35 13.30 -6.09
CA LEU A 16 28.04 12.68 -6.26
C LEU A 16 28.01 11.47 -5.34
N ALA A 17 27.35 11.61 -4.19
CA ALA A 17 27.15 10.52 -3.25
C ALA A 17 26.16 9.54 -3.89
N THR A 18 26.67 8.44 -4.44
CA THR A 18 25.82 7.35 -4.87
C THR A 18 25.15 6.75 -3.62
N PRO A 19 23.83 6.53 -3.63
CA PRO A 19 23.14 5.78 -2.59
C PRO A 19 23.83 4.43 -2.42
N LYS A 20 24.33 4.18 -1.22
CA LYS A 20 24.90 2.87 -0.87
C LYS A 20 23.75 1.93 -0.53
N PHE A 21 23.45 1.01 -1.43
CA PHE A 21 22.48 -0.06 -1.21
C PHE A 21 23.05 -1.16 -0.33
N ASP A 22 22.18 -1.82 0.42
CA ASP A 22 22.56 -2.94 1.26
C ASP A 22 22.77 -4.18 0.39
N GLN A 23 24.01 -4.68 0.38
CA GLN A 23 24.40 -5.82 -0.44
C GLN A 23 23.64 -7.10 -0.07
N THR A 24 23.16 -7.23 1.18
CA THR A 24 22.37 -8.39 1.62
C THR A 24 21.05 -8.51 0.87
N PHE A 25 20.53 -7.39 0.36
CA PHE A 25 19.26 -7.34 -0.38
C PHE A 25 19.41 -7.50 -1.90
N ASN A 26 20.63 -7.58 -2.44
CA ASN A 26 20.83 -7.60 -3.89
C ASN A 26 20.19 -8.84 -4.56
N ALA A 27 20.38 -10.03 -3.99
CA ALA A 27 19.77 -11.24 -4.52
C ALA A 27 18.22 -11.14 -4.50
N GLN A 28 17.66 -10.64 -3.40
CA GLN A 28 16.21 -10.47 -3.24
C GLN A 28 15.65 -9.44 -4.21
N TRP A 29 16.37 -8.35 -4.49
CA TRP A 29 16.00 -7.36 -5.50
C TRP A 29 15.87 -7.96 -6.89
N HIS A 30 16.91 -8.66 -7.34
CA HIS A 30 16.91 -9.26 -8.67
C HIS A 30 15.82 -10.32 -8.80
N GLN A 31 15.63 -11.15 -7.77
CA GLN A 31 14.55 -12.13 -7.74
C GLN A 31 13.17 -11.45 -7.78
N TRP A 32 12.97 -10.39 -6.98
CA TRP A 32 11.72 -9.65 -6.95
C TRP A 32 11.42 -8.97 -8.29
N LYS A 33 12.41 -8.32 -8.92
CA LYS A 33 12.28 -7.73 -10.25
C LYS A 33 11.89 -8.77 -11.30
N SER A 34 12.55 -9.93 -11.28
CA SER A 34 12.25 -11.03 -12.19
C SER A 34 10.82 -11.53 -12.00
N THR A 35 10.42 -11.79 -10.75
CA THR A 35 9.10 -12.29 -10.38
C THR A 35 7.97 -11.34 -10.83
N HIS A 36 8.17 -10.03 -10.66
CA HIS A 36 7.18 -9.00 -10.98
C HIS A 36 7.41 -8.33 -12.35
N ARG A 37 8.32 -8.88 -13.17
CA ARG A 37 8.65 -8.40 -14.53
C ARG A 37 8.97 -6.90 -14.58
N ARG A 38 9.78 -6.43 -13.62
CA ARG A 38 10.18 -5.02 -13.50
C ARG A 38 11.42 -4.73 -14.35
N LEU A 39 11.31 -3.71 -15.19
CA LEU A 39 12.38 -3.18 -16.04
C LEU A 39 12.41 -1.66 -15.85
N TYR A 40 13.56 -1.12 -15.48
CA TYR A 40 13.76 0.29 -15.21
C TYR A 40 14.92 0.82 -16.04
N GLY A 41 14.90 2.11 -16.37
CA GLY A 41 16.09 2.79 -16.88
C GLY A 41 17.12 2.99 -15.77
N THR A 42 18.41 3.18 -16.12
CA THR A 42 19.50 3.32 -15.14
C THR A 42 19.22 4.36 -14.04
N ASN A 43 18.70 5.53 -14.44
CA ASN A 43 18.37 6.61 -13.50
C ASN A 43 17.15 6.28 -12.63
N GLU A 44 16.24 5.44 -13.13
CA GLU A 44 15.02 5.07 -12.41
C GLU A 44 15.27 3.93 -11.41
N GLU A 45 16.10 2.97 -11.81
CA GLU A 45 16.37 1.78 -11.01
C GLU A 45 16.92 2.13 -9.63
N GLU A 46 17.80 3.12 -9.55
CA GLU A 46 18.45 3.53 -8.31
C GLU A 46 17.43 4.00 -7.26
N TRP A 47 16.50 4.88 -7.64
CA TRP A 47 15.50 5.36 -6.67
C TRP A 47 14.43 4.31 -6.40
N ARG A 48 14.03 3.50 -7.39
CA ARG A 48 13.09 2.37 -7.18
C ARG A 48 13.68 1.34 -6.22
N ARG A 49 14.98 1.05 -6.35
CA ARG A 49 15.74 0.20 -5.43
C ARG A 49 15.74 0.77 -4.02
N ALA A 50 15.94 2.09 -3.86
CA ALA A 50 15.90 2.75 -2.57
C ALA A 50 14.53 2.61 -1.87
N VAL A 51 13.43 2.82 -2.62
CA VAL A 51 12.06 2.65 -2.12
C VAL A 51 11.82 1.20 -1.72
N TRP A 52 12.22 0.25 -2.56
CA TRP A 52 12.07 -1.17 -2.29
C TRP A 52 12.82 -1.61 -1.02
N GLU A 53 14.05 -1.16 -0.82
CA GLU A 53 14.80 -1.50 0.40
C GLU A 53 14.18 -0.88 1.65
N LYS A 54 13.67 0.34 1.55
CA LYS A 54 12.93 0.97 2.65
C LYS A 54 11.70 0.14 3.02
N ASN A 55 10.94 -0.32 2.04
CA ASN A 55 9.76 -1.18 2.26
C ASN A 55 10.15 -2.55 2.82
N MET A 56 11.26 -3.15 2.36
CA MET A 56 11.77 -4.42 2.89
C MET A 56 12.13 -4.31 4.38
N ARG A 57 12.85 -3.25 4.77
CA ARG A 57 13.20 -3.01 6.18
C ARG A 57 11.96 -2.78 7.04
N MET A 58 10.96 -2.07 6.52
CA MET A 58 9.69 -1.86 7.21
C MET A 58 8.95 -3.17 7.46
N ILE A 59 8.90 -4.06 6.46
CA ILE A 59 8.29 -5.40 6.59
C ILE A 59 9.04 -6.24 7.64
N GLN A 60 10.37 -6.25 7.59
CA GLN A 60 11.19 -6.99 8.56
C GLN A 60 10.97 -6.49 9.99
N LEU A 61 10.93 -5.18 10.19
CA LEU A 61 10.64 -4.58 11.49
C LEU A 61 9.24 -4.96 11.99
N HIS A 62 8.20 -4.79 11.16
CA HIS A 62 6.83 -5.14 11.49
C HIS A 62 6.69 -6.62 11.89
N ASN A 63 7.33 -7.53 11.14
CA ASN A 63 7.29 -8.97 11.44
C ASN A 63 8.08 -9.34 12.70
N GLY A 64 9.16 -8.62 13.00
CA GLY A 64 9.86 -8.72 14.28
C GLY A 64 8.98 -8.28 15.45
N GLU A 65 8.22 -7.20 15.28
CA GLU A 65 7.26 -6.73 16.28
C GLU A 65 6.02 -7.64 16.42
N TYR A 66 5.54 -8.22 15.33
CA TYR A 66 4.52 -9.26 15.34
C TYR A 66 4.95 -10.47 16.18
N SER A 67 6.19 -10.90 16.04
CA SER A 67 6.75 -12.00 16.84
C SER A 67 6.79 -11.69 18.34
N ASN A 68 6.79 -10.40 18.70
CA ASN A 68 6.69 -9.91 20.08
C ASN A 68 5.24 -9.63 20.52
N GLY A 69 4.23 -10.01 19.72
CA GLY A 69 2.81 -9.81 20.02
C GLY A 69 2.32 -8.36 19.90
N LYS A 70 3.09 -7.44 19.30
CA LYS A 70 2.69 -6.03 19.15
C LYS A 70 1.73 -5.78 17.98
N HIS A 71 1.68 -6.70 17.02
CA HIS A 71 0.82 -6.64 15.84
C HIS A 71 0.01 -7.92 15.69
N GLY A 72 -1.20 -7.81 15.14
CA GLY A 72 -2.09 -8.95 14.89
C GLY A 72 -1.93 -9.61 13.52
N PHE A 73 -0.97 -9.17 12.71
CA PHE A 73 -0.75 -9.66 11.35
C PHE A 73 0.72 -9.52 10.94
N THR A 74 1.13 -10.27 9.93
CA THR A 74 2.44 -10.17 9.27
C THR A 74 2.34 -9.45 7.93
N MET A 75 3.46 -8.91 7.47
CA MET A 75 3.61 -8.31 6.15
C MET A 75 4.56 -9.13 5.28
N GLU A 76 4.42 -9.02 3.97
CA GLU A 76 5.29 -9.68 2.99
C GLU A 76 5.60 -8.72 1.83
N MET A 77 6.76 -8.90 1.22
CA MET A 77 7.15 -8.15 0.03
C MET A 77 6.30 -8.58 -1.17
N ASN A 78 5.59 -7.64 -1.78
CA ASN A 78 4.66 -7.91 -2.88
C ASN A 78 4.97 -7.04 -4.12
N ALA A 79 4.08 -7.05 -5.12
CA ALA A 79 4.24 -6.30 -6.37
C ALA A 79 4.36 -4.79 -6.18
N PHE A 80 3.89 -4.24 -5.06
CA PHE A 80 3.96 -2.81 -4.72
C PHE A 80 5.24 -2.44 -3.97
N GLY A 81 6.20 -3.36 -3.88
CA GLY A 81 7.44 -3.17 -3.13
C GLY A 81 8.24 -1.93 -3.52
N ASP A 82 8.22 -1.51 -4.79
CA ASP A 82 8.92 -0.34 -5.32
C ASP A 82 8.09 0.96 -5.31
N MET A 83 6.90 0.94 -4.71
CA MET A 83 6.00 2.09 -4.66
C MET A 83 6.10 2.83 -3.33
N THR A 84 6.02 4.14 -3.42
CA THR A 84 5.82 5.02 -2.27
C THR A 84 4.38 4.94 -1.76
N ASN A 85 4.14 5.39 -0.53
CA ASN A 85 2.78 5.45 0.03
C ASN A 85 1.87 6.37 -0.80
N GLU A 86 2.41 7.45 -1.33
CA GLU A 86 1.70 8.41 -2.17
C GLU A 86 1.27 7.76 -3.50
N GLU A 87 2.19 7.07 -4.18
CA GLU A 87 1.89 6.32 -5.41
C GLU A 87 0.84 5.23 -5.14
N PHE A 88 1.02 4.45 -4.06
CA PHE A 88 0.08 3.41 -3.68
C PHE A 88 -1.33 3.97 -3.43
N ARG A 89 -1.43 5.09 -2.71
CA ARG A 89 -2.71 5.77 -2.47
C ARG A 89 -3.37 6.25 -3.76
N GLN A 90 -2.61 6.77 -4.72
CA GLN A 90 -3.18 7.22 -6.00
C GLN A 90 -3.78 6.07 -6.80
N ILE A 91 -3.18 4.87 -6.72
CA ILE A 91 -3.63 3.68 -7.45
C ILE A 91 -4.84 3.03 -6.75
N VAL A 92 -4.80 2.92 -5.42
CA VAL A 92 -5.78 2.14 -4.66
C VAL A 92 -6.97 2.97 -4.19
N ASN A 93 -6.76 4.24 -3.84
CA ASN A 93 -7.83 5.09 -3.33
C ASN A 93 -8.49 5.86 -4.48
N GLY A 94 -9.46 5.22 -5.13
CA GLY A 94 -10.41 5.89 -6.04
C GLY A 94 -11.47 6.75 -5.31
N TYR A 95 -11.45 6.75 -3.97
CA TYR A 95 -12.40 7.52 -3.17
C TYR A 95 -12.12 9.02 -3.28
N ARG A 96 -12.94 9.70 -4.07
CA ARG A 96 -12.99 11.16 -4.14
C ARG A 96 -14.06 11.62 -3.16
N HIS A 97 -13.65 12.30 -2.10
CA HIS A 97 -14.59 12.95 -1.20
C HIS A 97 -15.32 14.06 -1.96
N GLN A 98 -16.50 13.75 -2.51
CA GLN A 98 -17.40 14.78 -3.01
C GLN A 98 -17.92 15.53 -1.79
N LYS A 99 -17.59 16.82 -1.65
CA LYS A 99 -18.33 17.67 -0.71
C LYS A 99 -19.79 17.61 -1.15
N PRO A 100 -20.75 17.25 -0.29
CA PRO A 100 -22.14 17.32 -0.66
C PRO A 100 -22.45 18.79 -1.00
N GLU A 101 -22.64 19.10 -2.27
CA GLU A 101 -23.31 20.33 -2.62
C GLU A 101 -24.78 20.16 -2.29
N GLN A 102 -25.16 20.86 -1.23
CA GLN A 102 -26.50 21.04 -0.67
C GLN A 102 -27.00 19.93 0.28
N PRO A 103 -27.70 20.33 1.36
CA PRO A 103 -28.24 19.38 2.31
C PRO A 103 -29.35 18.59 1.62
N LEU A 104 -29.09 17.30 1.37
CA LEU A 104 -30.12 16.33 1.03
C LEU A 104 -31.22 16.45 2.08
N ARG A 105 -32.44 16.79 1.63
CA ARG A 105 -33.63 16.70 2.47
C ARG A 105 -33.66 15.31 3.06
N THR A 106 -33.61 15.23 4.39
CA THR A 106 -33.67 13.98 5.13
C THR A 106 -35.02 13.32 4.84
N CYS A 107 -35.00 12.25 4.04
CA CYS A 107 -36.11 11.30 4.08
C CYS A 107 -35.95 10.54 5.40
N HIS A 108 -36.95 10.66 6.27
CA HIS A 108 -37.01 10.01 7.57
C HIS A 108 -37.14 8.48 7.34
N ARG A 109 -36.00 7.80 7.11
CA ARG A 109 -35.98 6.35 7.00
C ARG A 109 -35.78 5.77 8.40
N SER A 110 -36.83 5.11 8.88
CA SER A 110 -36.96 4.36 10.13
C SER A 110 -35.65 3.66 10.54
N GLN A 111 -35.17 3.96 11.75
CA GLN A 111 -33.95 3.44 12.38
C GLN A 111 -34.01 1.97 12.85
N LEU A 112 -34.97 1.16 12.40
CA LEU A 112 -35.17 -0.17 12.97
C LEU A 112 -34.72 -1.29 12.03
N SER A 113 -33.99 -2.26 12.61
CA SER A 113 -33.58 -3.55 12.03
C SER A 113 -32.22 -3.64 11.30
N TYR A 114 -31.15 -3.10 11.89
CA TYR A 114 -29.78 -3.58 11.61
C TYR A 114 -29.02 -4.09 12.85
N ARG A 115 -29.64 -4.04 14.03
CA ARG A 115 -29.05 -4.61 15.26
C ARG A 115 -29.28 -6.12 15.42
N GLU A 116 -30.25 -6.69 14.71
CA GLU A 116 -30.64 -8.11 14.89
C GLU A 116 -29.97 -9.09 13.91
N LEU A 117 -29.21 -8.60 12.92
CA LEU A 117 -28.54 -9.45 11.92
C LEU A 117 -27.05 -9.67 12.19
N MET A 118 -26.50 -9.09 13.26
CA MET A 118 -25.07 -9.17 13.58
C MET A 118 -24.75 -10.23 14.64
N ASP A 119 -25.70 -11.14 14.93
CA ASP A 119 -25.54 -12.25 15.89
C ASP A 119 -25.25 -13.59 15.18
N SER A 120 -24.44 -13.54 14.12
CA SER A 120 -23.96 -14.71 13.39
C SER A 120 -22.44 -14.64 13.36
N ASP A 121 -21.78 -15.49 14.15
CA ASP A 121 -20.33 -15.62 14.34
C ASP A 121 -19.54 -16.02 13.08
N ASN A 122 -20.10 -15.86 11.88
CA ASN A 122 -19.40 -16.08 10.62
C ASN A 122 -19.40 -14.81 9.76
N LYS A 123 -18.32 -14.04 9.89
CA LYS A 123 -18.12 -12.73 9.25
C LYS A 123 -17.31 -12.82 7.95
N ASP A 124 -16.97 -14.01 7.48
CA ASP A 124 -16.16 -14.16 6.27
C ASP A 124 -17.02 -14.12 5.00
N LEU A 125 -17.34 -12.90 4.58
CA LEU A 125 -18.08 -12.56 3.35
C LEU A 125 -17.42 -13.07 2.05
N ARG A 126 -16.20 -13.63 2.11
CA ARG A 126 -15.50 -14.25 0.97
C ARG A 126 -15.91 -15.71 0.73
N THR A 127 -16.64 -16.33 1.65
CA THR A 127 -17.10 -17.73 1.55
C THR A 127 -18.52 -17.87 1.01
N LEU A 128 -19.25 -16.76 0.82
CA LEU A 128 -20.62 -16.80 0.32
C LEU A 128 -20.64 -16.98 -1.20
N HIS A 129 -21.08 -18.16 -1.63
CA HIS A 129 -21.23 -18.52 -3.04
C HIS A 129 -22.29 -17.62 -3.74
N PRO A 130 -22.03 -17.10 -4.96
CA PRO A 130 -22.86 -16.06 -5.60
C PRO A 130 -24.33 -16.42 -5.87
N LYS A 131 -24.72 -17.69 -5.74
CA LYS A 131 -26.09 -18.17 -6.03
C LYS A 131 -27.09 -17.96 -4.88
N GLU A 132 -26.63 -17.66 -3.67
CA GLU A 132 -27.50 -17.48 -2.49
C GLU A 132 -28.17 -16.09 -2.42
N PHE A 133 -27.74 -15.14 -3.26
CA PHE A 133 -28.22 -13.76 -3.20
C PHE A 133 -29.57 -13.54 -3.93
N ILE A 134 -30.01 -14.47 -4.77
CA ILE A 134 -31.19 -14.29 -5.63
C ILE A 134 -32.42 -15.08 -5.14
N LEU A 135 -32.28 -16.06 -4.24
CA LEU A 135 -33.39 -16.97 -3.89
C LEU A 135 -34.14 -16.67 -2.58
N LYS A 136 -33.72 -15.68 -1.77
CA LYS A 136 -34.46 -15.34 -0.53
C LYS A 136 -35.52 -14.25 -0.68
N LEU A 137 -35.86 -13.83 -1.89
CA LEU A 137 -36.85 -12.76 -2.13
C LEU A 137 -38.23 -13.22 -2.64
N THR A 138 -38.56 -14.52 -2.62
CA THR A 138 -39.91 -14.96 -3.04
C THR A 138 -40.41 -16.22 -2.31
N LYS A 139 -41.07 -16.06 -1.16
CA LYS A 139 -42.53 -16.26 -0.98
C LYS A 139 -42.93 -16.53 0.49
N PRO A 140 -44.18 -16.18 0.86
CA PRO A 140 -44.67 -16.12 2.23
C PRO A 140 -45.62 -17.28 2.62
N VAL A 141 -45.92 -17.37 3.93
CA VAL A 141 -47.12 -17.93 4.60
C VAL A 141 -47.49 -19.40 4.32
N SER A 142 -47.42 -20.25 5.34
CA SER A 142 -48.61 -20.78 6.07
C SER A 142 -48.23 -21.95 7.00
N GLU A 143 -48.69 -21.81 8.25
CA GLU A 143 -48.76 -22.76 9.38
C GLU A 143 -47.45 -23.30 10.00
#